data_AF-A0A558BE51-F1
#
_entry.id   AF-A0A558BE51-F1
#
_cell.length_a   1.000
_cell.length_b   1.000
_cell.length_c   1.000
_cell.angle_alpha   90.00
_cell.angle_beta   90.00
_cell.angle_gamma   90.00
#
_symmetry.space_group_name_H-M   'P 1'
#
loop_
_entity.id
_entity.type
_entity.pdbx_description
1 polymer ?
#
loop_
_entity_poly.entity_id
_entity_poly.type
_entity_poly.pdbx_seq_one_letter_code
_entity_poly.pdbx_strand_id
1 'polypeptide(L)'
;MSSFGKPELGDVDVIGIKGGRITLIECKNLQMAKTISEIADICNRFKGEEKDELAKHLARVGWINANRDLVSRHLGMNRPIDDVKQLLVTNTEIPIKYKEGLPIESGEIVSIAELQEELMR
;
A
#
# COMPACT_ATOMS: atom_id res chain seq x y z
N MET A 1 9.34 -2.93 -21.71
CA MET A 1 9.17 -3.07 -20.26
C MET A 1 9.22 -4.55 -19.92
N SER A 2 10.12 -4.98 -19.04
CA SER A 2 10.09 -6.32 -18.46
C SER A 2 9.23 -6.27 -17.21
N SER A 3 8.23 -7.17 -17.10
CA SER A 3 7.46 -7.37 -15.88
C SER A 3 8.17 -8.39 -14.97
N PHE A 4 8.03 -8.24 -13.66
CA PHE A 4 8.54 -9.19 -12.68
C PHE A 4 7.56 -9.31 -11.53
N GLY A 5 7.21 -10.55 -11.18
CA GLY A 5 6.24 -10.81 -10.12
C GLY A 5 5.40 -12.04 -10.40
N LYS A 6 4.31 -12.13 -9.65
CA LYS A 6 3.28 -13.16 -9.77
C LYS A 6 2.06 -12.55 -10.50
N PRO A 7 1.85 -12.82 -11.80
CA PRO A 7 0.89 -12.08 -12.63
C PRO A 7 -0.54 -12.02 -12.06
N GLU A 8 -0.98 -13.09 -11.39
CA GLU A 8 -2.31 -13.18 -10.78
C GLU A 8 -2.54 -12.22 -9.60
N LEU A 9 -1.49 -11.58 -9.06
CA LEU A 9 -1.60 -10.57 -8.00
C LEU A 9 -1.80 -9.14 -8.52
N GLY A 10 -1.59 -8.92 -9.82
CA GLY A 10 -1.60 -7.58 -10.42
C GLY A 10 -0.36 -6.74 -10.06
N ASP A 11 -0.43 -5.47 -10.43
CA ASP A 11 0.69 -4.52 -10.31
C ASP A 11 0.66 -3.76 -8.98
N VAL A 12 1.82 -3.29 -8.53
CA VAL A 12 1.93 -2.31 -7.43
C VAL A 12 1.90 -0.90 -8.03
N ASP A 13 1.12 0.03 -7.47
CA ASP A 13 0.99 1.38 -8.03
C ASP A 13 2.31 2.14 -7.96
N VAL A 14 2.94 2.17 -6.78
CA VAL A 14 4.22 2.85 -6.57
C VAL A 14 5.12 2.04 -5.63
N ILE A 15 6.41 1.99 -5.96
CA ILE A 15 7.46 1.40 -5.13
C ILE A 15 8.51 2.46 -4.78
N GLY A 16 8.79 2.63 -3.49
CA GLY A 16 9.87 3.46 -2.97
C GLY A 16 11.00 2.59 -2.44
N ILE A 17 12.25 3.01 -2.63
CA ILE A 17 13.43 2.28 -2.15
C ILE A 17 14.36 3.25 -1.44
N LYS A 18 14.69 2.98 -0.17
CA LYS A 18 15.61 3.82 0.62
C LYS A 18 16.33 2.96 1.65
N GLY A 19 17.67 2.92 1.58
CA GLY A 19 18.50 2.36 2.64
C GLY A 19 18.23 0.89 3.01
N GLY A 20 17.76 0.06 2.07
CA GLY A 20 17.41 -1.36 2.33
C GLY A 20 15.94 -1.59 2.70
N ARG A 21 15.15 -0.52 2.89
CA ARG A 21 13.69 -0.56 3.01
C ARG A 21 13.05 -0.40 1.64
N ILE A 22 12.04 -1.21 1.37
CA ILE A 22 11.08 -0.98 0.30
C ILE A 22 9.77 -0.47 0.90
N THR A 23 9.19 0.55 0.28
CA THR A 23 7.84 1.05 0.60
C THR A 23 6.93 0.73 -0.58
N LEU A 24 5.91 -0.10 -0.35
CA LEU A 24 4.87 -0.43 -1.31
C LEU A 24 3.68 0.49 -1.08
N ILE A 25 3.30 1.25 -2.09
CA ILE A 25 2.26 2.25 -1.97
C ILE A 25 1.09 1.86 -2.87
N GLU A 26 -0.09 1.73 -2.27
CA GLU A 26 -1.36 1.71 -2.98
C GLU A 26 -1.94 3.12 -3.00
N CYS A 27 -2.38 3.60 -4.16
CA CYS A 27 -2.95 4.91 -4.33
C CYS A 27 -4.47 4.81 -4.48
N LYS A 28 -5.24 5.54 -3.65
CA LYS A 28 -6.69 5.64 -3.80
C LYS A 28 -7.20 7.06 -3.94
N ASN A 29 -7.85 7.31 -5.07
CA ASN A 29 -8.60 8.54 -5.26
C ASN A 29 -10.02 8.41 -4.69
N LEU A 30 -10.29 9.18 -3.64
CA LEU A 30 -11.57 9.27 -2.94
C LEU A 30 -12.43 10.47 -3.41
N GLN A 31 -12.00 11.24 -4.42
CA GLN A 31 -12.68 12.48 -4.88
C GLN A 31 -14.17 12.35 -5.24
N MET A 32 -14.68 11.13 -5.43
CA MET A 32 -16.11 10.91 -5.68
C MET A 32 -16.95 10.84 -4.39
N ALA A 33 -16.35 10.76 -3.21
CA ALA A 33 -17.06 10.76 -1.94
C ALA A 33 -17.22 12.19 -1.40
N LYS A 34 -18.36 12.83 -1.70
CA LYS A 34 -18.75 14.14 -1.17
C LYS A 34 -19.45 14.03 0.19
N THR A 35 -19.86 12.82 0.58
CA THR A 35 -20.66 12.55 1.77
C THR A 35 -20.01 11.50 2.68
N ILE A 36 -20.35 11.54 3.97
CA ILE A 36 -19.93 10.54 4.96
C ILE A 36 -20.33 9.11 4.54
N SER A 37 -21.46 8.96 3.85
CA SER A 37 -21.93 7.68 3.32
C SER A 37 -21.04 7.14 2.21
N GLU A 38 -20.55 7.99 1.30
CA GLU A 38 -19.64 7.56 0.24
C GLU A 38 -18.24 7.24 0.79
N ILE A 39 -17.80 7.94 1.84
CA ILE A 39 -16.58 7.56 2.58
C ILE A 39 -16.78 6.19 3.21
N ALA A 40 -17.92 5.95 3.87
CA ALA A 40 -18.26 4.65 4.43
C ALA A 40 -18.35 3.55 3.37
N ASP A 41 -18.88 3.83 2.17
CA ASP A 41 -18.94 2.87 1.07
C ASP A 41 -17.57 2.55 0.50
N ILE A 42 -16.67 3.54 0.43
CA ILE A 42 -15.27 3.27 0.08
C ILE A 42 -14.63 2.42 1.18
N CYS A 43 -14.76 2.79 2.45
CA CYS A 43 -14.23 1.98 3.56
C CYS A 43 -14.82 0.57 3.58
N ASN A 44 -16.08 0.38 3.17
CA ASN A 44 -16.70 -0.94 3.05
C ASN A 44 -16.09 -1.80 1.94
N ARG A 45 -15.50 -1.20 0.91
CA ARG A 45 -14.73 -1.88 -0.16
C ARG A 45 -13.25 -2.06 0.21
N PHE A 46 -12.89 -1.75 1.45
CA PHE A 46 -11.54 -1.70 1.99
C PHE A 46 -11.50 -2.30 3.40
N LYS A 47 -12.10 -3.48 3.59
CA LYS A 47 -12.06 -4.22 4.87
C LYS A 47 -10.97 -5.28 4.92
N GLY A 48 -10.32 -5.55 3.77
CA GLY A 48 -9.45 -6.70 3.58
C GLY A 48 -10.21 -8.02 3.56
N GLU A 49 -11.52 -7.98 3.30
CA GLU A 49 -12.35 -9.17 3.09
C GLU A 49 -12.24 -9.65 1.64
N GLU A 50 -12.64 -10.90 1.38
CA GLU A 50 -12.30 -11.65 0.17
C GLU A 50 -12.48 -10.85 -1.14
N LYS A 51 -11.36 -10.64 -1.87
CA LYS A 51 -11.24 -9.98 -3.19
C LYS A 51 -11.38 -8.46 -3.22
N ASP A 52 -11.38 -7.77 -2.08
CA ASP A 52 -11.32 -6.31 -2.07
C ASP A 52 -9.91 -5.76 -2.39
N GLU A 53 -9.81 -4.46 -2.65
CA GLU A 53 -8.55 -3.85 -3.12
C GLU A 53 -7.45 -3.87 -2.05
N LEU A 54 -7.83 -3.80 -0.77
CA LEU A 54 -6.87 -3.92 0.33
C LEU A 54 -6.35 -5.35 0.44
N ALA A 55 -7.20 -6.36 0.29
CA ALA A 55 -6.77 -7.76 0.27
C ALA A 55 -5.76 -8.04 -0.85
N LYS A 56 -5.96 -7.46 -2.05
CA LYS A 56 -4.99 -7.54 -3.15
C LYS A 56 -3.67 -6.86 -2.81
N HIS A 57 -3.72 -5.69 -2.17
CA HIS A 57 -2.51 -5.00 -1.71
C HIS A 57 -1.74 -5.86 -0.70
N LEU A 58 -2.42 -6.39 0.33
CA LEU A 58 -1.81 -7.26 1.33
C LEU A 58 -1.22 -8.53 0.71
N ALA A 59 -1.86 -9.11 -0.32
CA ALA A 59 -1.31 -10.24 -1.06
C ALA A 59 -0.02 -9.87 -1.82
N ARG A 60 0.05 -8.68 -2.44
CA ARG A 60 1.26 -8.15 -3.09
C ARG A 60 2.38 -7.93 -2.07
N VAL A 61 2.07 -7.31 -0.93
CA VAL A 61 3.00 -7.11 0.20
C VAL A 61 3.52 -8.44 0.73
N GLY A 62 2.64 -9.42 0.95
CA GLY A 62 2.99 -10.77 1.39
C GLY A 62 3.90 -11.49 0.40
N TRP A 63 3.62 -11.39 -0.90
CA TRP A 63 4.47 -11.97 -1.93
C TRP A 63 5.86 -11.34 -1.95
N ILE A 64 5.96 -9.99 -1.89
CA ILE A 64 7.26 -9.31 -1.85
C ILE A 64 8.04 -9.70 -0.59
N ASN A 65 7.37 -9.79 0.57
CA ASN A 65 7.97 -10.25 1.81
C ASN A 65 8.53 -11.68 1.72
N ALA A 66 7.81 -12.59 1.06
CA ALA A 66 8.26 -13.97 0.86
C ALA A 66 9.38 -14.10 -0.19
N ASN A 67 9.59 -13.09 -1.04
CA ASN A 67 10.49 -13.14 -2.20
C ASN A 67 11.55 -12.02 -2.19
N ARG A 68 11.91 -11.49 -1.00
CA ARG A 68 12.83 -10.34 -0.85
C ARG A 68 14.14 -10.50 -1.63
N ASP A 69 14.77 -11.67 -1.62
CA ASP A 69 16.03 -11.91 -2.36
C ASP A 69 15.87 -11.93 -3.88
N LEU A 70 14.70 -12.33 -4.37
CA LEU A 70 14.39 -12.29 -5.80
C LEU A 70 14.10 -10.84 -6.21
N VAL A 71 13.33 -10.12 -5.41
CA VAL A 71 12.98 -8.71 -5.63
C VAL A 71 14.23 -7.82 -5.59
N SER A 72 15.10 -7.97 -4.59
CA SER A 72 16.33 -7.17 -4.46
C SER A 72 17.25 -7.33 -5.67
N ARG A 73 17.44 -8.57 -6.15
CA ARG A 73 18.20 -8.87 -7.36
C ARG A 73 17.56 -8.28 -8.60
N HIS A 74 16.24 -8.41 -8.76
CA HIS A 74 15.54 -7.85 -9.91
C HIS A 74 15.64 -6.32 -9.96
N LEU A 75 15.55 -5.66 -8.81
CA LEU A 75 15.68 -4.20 -8.68
C LEU A 75 17.14 -3.71 -8.72
N GLY A 76 18.13 -4.60 -8.90
CA GLY A 76 19.54 -4.23 -8.95
C GLY A 76 20.06 -3.63 -7.65
N MET A 77 19.48 -4.02 -6.51
CA MET A 77 19.88 -3.49 -5.20
C MET A 77 21.23 -4.08 -4.78
N ASN A 78 22.15 -3.21 -4.36
CA ASN A 78 23.48 -3.61 -3.86
C ASN A 78 23.44 -4.19 -2.43
N ARG A 79 22.25 -4.27 -1.83
CA ARG A 79 22.01 -4.82 -0.49
C ARG A 79 20.66 -5.54 -0.44
N PRO A 80 20.48 -6.48 0.50
CA PRO A 80 19.20 -7.12 0.74
C PRO A 80 18.11 -6.13 1.16
N ILE A 81 16.85 -6.56 1.00
CA ILE A 81 15.69 -5.87 1.57
C ILE A 81 15.56 -6.30 3.03
N ASP A 82 15.81 -5.37 3.93
CA ASP A 82 15.71 -5.61 5.37
C ASP A 82 14.26 -5.52 5.84
N ASP A 83 13.51 -4.61 5.21
CA ASP A 83 12.18 -4.20 5.64
C ASP A 83 11.28 -3.87 4.45
N VAL A 84 9.99 -4.20 4.59
CA VAL A 84 8.94 -3.90 3.61
C VAL A 84 7.85 -3.15 4.35
N LYS A 85 7.79 -1.84 4.13
CA LYS A 85 6.73 -0.96 4.60
C LYS A 85 5.60 -0.94 3.56
N GLN A 86 4.37 -0.86 4.01
CA GLN A 86 3.21 -0.62 3.16
C GLN A 86 2.61 0.75 3.47
N LEU A 87 2.02 1.39 2.48
CA LEU A 87 1.23 2.60 2.66
C LEU A 87 -0.01 2.55 1.77
N LEU A 88 -1.15 2.90 2.34
CA LEU A 88 -2.34 3.27 1.57
C LEU A 88 -2.40 4.79 1.50
N VAL A 89 -2.15 5.35 0.32
CA VAL A 89 -2.13 6.79 0.09
C VAL A 89 -3.46 7.22 -0.52
N THR A 90 -4.14 8.12 0.18
CA THR A 90 -5.40 8.69 -0.29
C THR A 90 -5.23 10.13 -0.73
N ASN A 91 -6.02 10.58 -1.70
CA ASN A 91 -5.96 11.98 -2.15
C ASN A 91 -6.54 12.98 -1.12
N THR A 92 -7.20 12.51 -0.06
CA THR A 92 -7.77 13.31 1.03
C THR A 92 -7.68 12.54 2.35
N GLU A 93 -7.80 13.24 3.47
CA GLU A 93 -7.77 12.63 4.80
C GLU A 93 -9.01 11.75 5.03
N ILE A 94 -8.77 10.56 5.58
CA ILE A 94 -9.83 9.67 6.05
C ILE A 94 -10.04 9.91 7.57
N PRO A 95 -11.29 10.08 8.04
CA PRO A 95 -11.57 10.16 9.47
C PRO A 95 -11.10 8.91 10.23
N ILE A 96 -10.46 9.09 11.40
CA ILE A 96 -9.82 8.03 12.20
C ILE A 96 -10.71 6.80 12.42
N LYS A 97 -12.00 7.00 12.72
CA LYS A 97 -12.98 5.92 12.92
C LYS A 97 -13.11 4.94 11.75
N TYR A 98 -12.66 5.32 10.56
CA TYR A 98 -12.67 4.48 9.36
C TYR A 98 -11.32 3.82 9.07
N LYS A 99 -10.25 4.19 9.80
CA LYS A 99 -8.96 3.52 9.78
C LYS A 99 -8.91 2.35 10.76
N GLU A 100 -9.70 2.43 11.83
CA GLU A 100 -9.78 1.39 12.86
C GLU A 100 -10.36 0.06 12.34
N GLY A 101 -9.79 -1.05 12.81
CA GLY A 101 -10.26 -2.40 12.47
C GLY A 101 -9.88 -2.88 11.08
N LEU A 102 -9.07 -2.13 10.34
CA LEU A 102 -8.52 -2.57 9.06
C LEU A 102 -7.30 -3.48 9.25
N PRO A 103 -7.04 -4.43 8.32
CA PRO A 103 -5.84 -5.27 8.32
C PRO A 103 -4.59 -4.54 7.82
N ILE A 104 -4.49 -3.25 8.13
CA ILE A 104 -3.37 -2.36 7.90
C ILE A 104 -3.34 -1.36 9.06
N GLU A 105 -2.15 -0.99 9.53
CA GLU A 105 -2.02 -0.08 10.67
C GLU A 105 -2.59 1.31 10.30
N SER A 106 -3.30 1.95 11.23
CA SER A 106 -3.90 3.28 10.98
C SER A 106 -2.87 4.33 10.57
N GLY A 107 -1.62 4.21 11.04
CA GLY A 107 -0.49 5.08 10.67
C GLY A 107 0.04 4.83 9.26
N GLU A 108 -0.29 3.70 8.65
CA GLU A 108 0.08 3.36 7.27
C GLU A 108 -0.98 3.82 6.25
N ILE A 109 -2.11 4.36 6.73
CA ILE A 109 -3.12 5.02 5.89
C ILE A 109 -2.92 6.53 5.98
N VAL A 110 -2.36 7.11 4.94
CA VAL A 110 -1.98 8.53 4.90
C VAL A 110 -2.60 9.24 3.72
N SER A 111 -2.90 10.52 3.86
CA SER A 111 -3.23 11.35 2.71
C SER A 111 -1.97 11.71 1.93
N ILE A 112 -2.14 12.14 0.68
CA ILE A 112 -1.04 12.66 -0.15
C ILE A 112 -0.37 13.87 0.49
N ALA A 113 -1.09 14.65 1.29
CA ALA A 113 -0.55 15.78 2.03
C ALA A 113 0.41 15.35 3.16
N GLU A 114 0.15 14.19 3.78
CA GLU A 114 0.95 13.63 4.88
C GLU A 114 2.09 12.72 4.39
N LEU A 115 2.03 12.25 3.13
CA LEU A 115 2.95 11.26 2.58
C LEU A 115 4.43 11.67 2.72
N GLN A 116 4.76 12.94 2.48
CA GLN A 116 6.15 13.39 2.57
C GLN A 116 6.71 13.23 3.99
N GLU A 117 5.92 13.54 5.02
CA GLU A 117 6.36 13.36 6.40
C GLU A 117 6.52 11.86 6.73
N GLU A 118 5.60 11.03 6.28
CA GLU A 118 5.61 9.59 6.56
C GLU A 118 6.76 8.84 5.87
N LEU A 119 7.25 9.34 4.72
CA LEU A 119 8.44 8.81 4.04
C LEU A 119 9.76 9.26 4.69
N MET A 120 9.72 10.25 5.57
CA MET A 120 10.88 10.77 6.29
C MET A 120 11.08 10.12 7.67
N ARG A 121 10.08 9.37 8.17
CA ARG A 121 10.15 8.54 9.37
C ARG A 121 10.85 7.19 9.08
#